data_AF-A0A962LHY2-F1
#
_entry.id   AF-A0A962LHY2-F1
#
_cell.length_a   1.000
_cell.length_b   1.000
_cell.length_c   1.000
_cell.angle_alpha   90.00
_cell.angle_beta   90.00
_cell.angle_gamma   90.00
#
_symmetry.space_group_name_H-M   'P 1'
#
loop_
_entity.id
_entity.type
_entity.pdbx_description
1 polymer ?
#
loop_
_entity_poly.entity_id
_entity_poly.type
_entity_poly.pdbx_seq_one_letter_code
_entity_poly.pdbx_strand_id
1 'polypeptide(L)' 'MTQGLERDFEEESTDAFQGRMEAQCQLIRKYRSEVLRDEGRQLSYDEAALEWIERYAEGFAREHGHS' A
#
# COMPACT_ATOMS: atom_id res chain seq x y z
N MET A 1 -19.47 -36.92 -14.61
CA MET A 1 -18.86 -35.75 -15.24
C MET A 1 -18.84 -34.64 -14.20
N THR A 2 -17.85 -34.67 -13.30
CA THR A 2 -17.71 -33.71 -12.19
C THR A 2 -16.32 -33.11 -12.32
N GLN A 3 -16.22 -32.06 -13.11
CA GLN A 3 -15.00 -31.26 -13.17
C GLN A 3 -15.39 -29.85 -13.62
N GLY A 4 -15.16 -28.85 -12.78
CA GLY A 4 -15.31 -27.46 -13.20
C GLY A 4 -15.68 -26.41 -12.16
N LEU A 5 -15.53 -26.64 -10.84
CA LEU A 5 -15.95 -25.62 -9.85
C LEU A 5 -15.03 -25.48 -8.63
N GLU A 6 -13.73 -25.75 -8.79
CA GLU A 6 -12.74 -25.64 -7.70
C GLU A 6 -11.57 -24.71 -8.05
N ARG A 7 -11.72 -23.76 -8.99
CA ARG A 7 -10.62 -22.89 -9.44
C ARG A 7 -10.90 -21.38 -9.42
N ASP A 8 -11.89 -20.93 -8.65
CA ASP A 8 -12.27 -19.50 -8.62
C ASP A 8 -12.02 -18.82 -7.27
N PHE A 9 -11.73 -19.57 -6.19
CA PHE A 9 -11.64 -19.00 -4.84
C PHE A 9 -10.23 -18.54 -4.41
N GLU A 10 -9.19 -18.85 -5.17
CA GLU A 10 -7.80 -18.43 -4.85
C GLU A 10 -7.32 -17.18 -5.61
N GLU A 11 -8.06 -16.72 -6.63
CA GLU A 11 -7.64 -15.60 -7.49
C GLU A 11 -8.10 -14.22 -6.96
N GLU A 12 -9.24 -14.16 -6.27
CA GLU A 12 -9.81 -12.91 -5.70
C GLU A 12 -8.92 -12.30 -4.60
N SER A 13 -8.21 -13.14 -3.84
CA SER A 13 -7.34 -12.68 -2.75
C SER A 13 -6.06 -11.99 -3.25
N THR A 14 -5.53 -12.42 -4.41
CA THR A 14 -4.31 -11.85 -4.98
C THR A 14 -4.58 -10.50 -5.65
N ASP A 15 -5.72 -10.38 -6.34
CA ASP A 15 -6.15 -9.13 -6.98
C ASP A 15 -6.42 -8.03 -5.95
N ALA A 16 -7.12 -8.35 -4.86
CA ALA A 16 -7.40 -7.39 -3.79
C ALA A 16 -6.11 -6.93 -3.08
N PHE A 17 -5.13 -7.81 -2.88
CA PHE A 17 -3.84 -7.46 -2.29
C PHE A 17 -3.00 -6.61 -3.26
N GLN A 18 -2.96 -6.99 -4.53
CA GLN A 18 -2.24 -6.27 -5.58
C GLN A 18 -2.81 -4.86 -5.77
N GLY A 19 -4.13 -4.71 -5.82
CA GLY A 19 -4.81 -3.41 -5.91
C GLY A 19 -4.50 -2.51 -4.71
N ARG A 20 -4.45 -3.08 -3.49
CA ARG A 20 -4.02 -2.35 -2.29
C ARG A 20 -2.57 -1.91 -2.37
N MET A 21 -1.66 -2.78 -2.83
CA MET A 21 -0.25 -2.44 -3.00
C MET A 21 -0.04 -1.36 -4.06
N GLU A 22 -0.76 -1.42 -5.17
CA GLU A 22 -0.71 -0.39 -6.20
C GLU A 22 -1.24 0.96 -5.67
N ALA A 23 -2.35 0.94 -4.92
CA ALA A 23 -2.88 2.13 -4.28
C ALA A 23 -1.87 2.76 -3.31
N GLN A 24 -1.19 1.95 -2.49
CA GLN A 24 -0.13 2.44 -1.59
C GLN A 24 1.04 3.06 -2.37
N CYS A 25 1.46 2.46 -3.49
CA CYS A 25 2.50 3.02 -4.36
C CYS A 25 2.08 4.36 -5.00
N GLN A 26 0.81 4.51 -5.39
CA GLN A 26 0.29 5.78 -5.88
C GLN A 26 0.28 6.85 -4.78
N LEU A 27 -0.08 6.49 -3.55
CA LEU A 27 -0.07 7.40 -2.41
C LEU A 27 1.35 7.87 -2.06
N ILE A 28 2.33 6.98 -2.03
CA ILE A 28 3.75 7.33 -1.80
C ILE A 28 4.25 8.31 -2.88
N ARG A 29 3.90 8.07 -4.15
CA ARG A 29 4.24 8.98 -5.26
C ARG A 29 3.62 10.36 -5.08
N LYS A 30 2.34 10.40 -4.70
CA LYS A 30 1.63 11.66 -4.45
C LYS A 30 2.27 12.41 -3.29
N TYR A 31 2.52 11.73 -2.16
CA TYR A 31 3.18 12.28 -0.99
C TYR A 31 4.54 12.91 -1.34
N ARG A 32 5.37 12.19 -2.09
CA ARG A 32 6.66 12.70 -2.58
C ARG A 32 6.51 14.01 -3.36
N SER A 33 5.54 14.08 -4.27
CA SER A 33 5.25 15.30 -5.03
C SER A 33 4.70 16.43 -4.16
N GLU A 34 3.88 16.10 -3.15
CA GLU A 34 3.34 17.06 -2.19
C GLU A 34 4.44 17.64 -1.31
N VAL A 35 5.34 16.82 -0.75
CA VAL A 35 6.50 17.27 0.04
C VAL A 35 7.43 18.16 -0.80
N LEU A 36 7.66 17.82 -2.06
CA LEU A 36 8.45 18.68 -2.94
C LEU A 36 7.77 20.04 -3.18
N ARG A 37 6.44 20.06 -3.32
CA ARG A 37 5.69 21.28 -3.57
C ARG A 37 5.52 22.15 -2.32
N ASP A 38 5.26 21.54 -1.19
CA ASP A 38 4.89 22.21 0.07
C ASP A 38 6.12 22.55 0.91
N GLU A 39 7.04 21.60 1.05
CA GLU A 39 8.26 21.75 1.87
C GLU A 39 9.51 22.09 1.02
N GLY A 40 9.45 21.94 -0.31
CA GLY A 40 10.62 22.10 -1.18
C GLY A 40 11.65 20.97 -1.07
N ARG A 41 11.33 19.91 -0.34
CA ARG A 41 12.24 18.78 -0.09
C ARG A 41 12.09 17.73 -1.18
N GLN A 42 13.21 17.32 -1.75
CA GLN A 42 13.24 16.26 -2.75
C GLN A 42 13.50 14.92 -2.06
N LEU A 43 12.46 14.10 -1.90
CA LEU A 43 12.58 12.75 -1.35
C LEU A 43 12.89 11.74 -2.45
N SER A 44 13.73 10.76 -2.16
CA SER A 44 13.86 9.55 -2.96
C SER A 44 12.63 8.64 -2.78
N TYR A 45 12.47 7.64 -3.65
CA TYR A 45 11.36 6.69 -3.51
C TYR A 45 11.41 5.90 -2.19
N ASP A 46 12.61 5.44 -1.78
CA ASP A 46 12.82 4.79 -0.48
C ASP A 46 12.51 5.72 0.70
N GLU A 47 12.97 6.97 0.66
CA GLU A 47 12.72 7.95 1.73
C GLU A 47 11.22 8.27 1.84
N ALA A 48 10.55 8.48 0.71
CA ALA A 48 9.11 8.72 0.69
C ALA A 48 8.32 7.49 1.18
N ALA A 49 8.76 6.27 0.85
CA ALA A 49 8.15 5.04 1.32
C ALA A 49 8.34 4.86 2.84
N LEU A 50 9.55 5.09 3.36
CA LEU A 50 9.84 5.03 4.79
C LEU A 50 9.02 6.06 5.58
N GLU A 51 9.03 7.33 5.16
CA GLU A 51 8.25 8.37 5.84
C GLU A 51 6.74 8.09 5.76
N TRP A 52 6.27 7.55 4.63
CA TRP A 52 4.87 7.14 4.46
C TRP A 52 4.51 5.99 5.41
N ILE A 53 5.36 4.96 5.50
CA ILE A 53 5.18 3.84 6.43
C ILE A 53 5.25 4.33 7.87
N GLU A 54 6.21 5.17 8.26
CA GLU A 54 6.28 5.68 9.64
C GLU A 54 5.04 6.54 9.99
N ARG A 55 4.58 7.42 9.10
CA ARG A 55 3.41 8.28 9.36
C ARG A 55 2.08 7.56 9.32
N TYR A 56 1.91 6.60 8.41
CA TYR A 56 0.61 5.95 8.18
C TYR A 56 0.56 4.50 8.70
N ALA A 57 1.67 3.77 8.71
CA ALA A 57 1.72 2.43 9.28
C ALA A 57 1.77 2.45 10.82
N GLU A 58 2.20 3.52 11.48
CA GLU A 58 2.00 3.65 12.94
C GLU A 58 0.50 3.68 13.29
N GLY A 59 -0.32 4.31 12.44
CA GLY A 59 -1.79 4.24 12.53
C GLY A 59 -2.33 2.83 12.29
N PHE A 60 -1.79 2.12 11.30
CA PHE A 60 -2.18 0.75 10.97
C PHE A 60 -1.76 -0.26 12.05
N ALA A 61 -0.56 -0.14 12.62
CA ALA A 61 -0.04 -0.96 13.70
C ALA A 61 -0.79 -0.72 15.02
N ARG A 62 -1.27 0.51 15.26
CA ARG A 62 -2.12 0.80 16.41
C ARG A 62 -3.56 0.28 16.24
N GLU A 63 -4.07 0.23 15.02
CA GLU A 63 -5.44 -0.22 14.72
C GLU A 63 -5.53 -1.75 14.53
N HIS A 64 -4.44 -2.41 14.14
CA HIS A 64 -4.36 -3.87 13.96
C HIS A 64 -3.36 -4.59 14.87
N GLY A 65 -2.67 -3.87 15.75
CA GLY A 65 -1.87 -4.44 16.85
C GLY A 65 -2.78 -4.88 18.01
N HIS A 66 -3.65 -5.85 17.75
CA HIS A 66 -4.22 -6.65 18.83
C HIS A 66 -3.21 -7.75 19.17
N SER A 67 -2.88 -7.84 20.46
CA SER A 67 -1.96 -8.78 21.10
C SER A 67 -2.15 -10.25 20.73
#